data_AF-A0A1T3P1P9-F1
#
_entry.id   AF-A0A1T3P1P9-F1
#
_cell.length_a   1.000
_cell.length_b   1.000
_cell.length_c   1.000
_cell.angle_alpha   90.00
_cell.angle_beta   90.00
_cell.angle_gamma   90.00
#
_symmetry.space_group_name_H-M   'P 1'
#
loop_
_entity.id
_entity.type
_entity.pdbx_description
1 polymer ?
#
loop_
_entity_poly.entity_id
_entity_poly.type
_entity_poly.pdbx_seq_one_letter_code
_entity_poly.pdbx_strand_id
1 'polypeptide(L)'
;MSAHQDNLFGGAVTPTVLAGTRPPVSDDSAGVRRTKRQIADVAAGRHPLTGGGLNPKAPADARDKQAVGLRCGSCVHRIFQSGHGKTWPKCDAYGAAYLTHGAATDVRAWWPACGRHKPHTT
;
A
#
# COMPACT_ATOMS: atom_id res chain seq x y z
N MET A 1 57.56 39.56 -34.30
CA MET A 1 58.33 38.69 -33.40
C MET A 1 57.32 38.13 -32.42
N SER A 2 56.72 36.96 -32.72
CA SER A 2 57.12 35.64 -32.19
C SER A 2 57.21 35.66 -30.66
N ALA A 3 56.62 34.80 -29.85
CA ALA A 3 55.76 33.62 -29.93
C ALA A 3 55.18 33.50 -28.48
N HIS A 4 54.05 32.86 -28.19
CA HIS A 4 53.95 31.42 -28.01
C HIS A 4 52.49 31.08 -27.74
N GLN A 5 51.96 30.18 -28.54
CA GLN A 5 50.87 29.29 -28.14
C GLN A 5 51.47 28.26 -27.18
N ASP A 6 50.74 27.87 -26.14
CA ASP A 6 50.83 26.52 -25.59
C ASP A 6 49.46 26.06 -25.05
N ASN A 7 49.16 24.83 -25.43
CA ASN A 7 47.94 24.06 -25.32
C ASN A 7 47.88 23.33 -23.95
N LEU A 8 46.85 22.49 -23.79
CA LEU A 8 46.73 21.37 -22.83
C LEU A 8 46.23 21.82 -21.42
N PHE A 9 45.18 21.31 -20.78
CA PHE A 9 44.49 20.02 -20.77
C PHE A 9 43.01 20.29 -20.39
N GLY A 10 41.98 19.70 -21.01
CA GLY A 10 41.83 18.27 -21.23
C GLY A 10 41.33 17.50 -19.99
N GLY A 11 40.66 18.16 -19.04
CA GLY A 11 40.10 17.49 -17.84
C GLY A 11 38.82 16.72 -18.15
N ALA A 12 38.95 15.46 -18.60
CA ALA A 12 37.83 14.53 -18.65
C ALA A 12 37.37 14.20 -17.22
N VAL A 13 36.24 14.78 -16.81
CA VAL A 13 35.52 14.32 -15.60
C VAL A 13 34.84 12.99 -15.92
N THR A 14 35.45 11.88 -15.52
CA THR A 14 34.75 10.60 -15.45
C THR A 14 33.67 10.70 -14.37
N PRO A 15 32.39 10.45 -14.66
CA PRO A 15 31.40 10.29 -13.62
C PRO A 15 31.71 9.01 -12.84
N THR A 16 32.07 9.15 -11.58
CA THR A 16 32.11 8.04 -10.62
C THR A 16 30.69 7.49 -10.49
N VAL A 17 30.42 6.40 -11.20
CA VAL A 17 29.23 5.59 -10.97
C VAL A 17 29.40 4.97 -9.58
N LEU A 18 28.80 5.58 -8.56
CA LEU A 18 28.65 4.97 -7.26
C LEU A 18 27.94 3.63 -7.48
N ALA A 19 28.67 2.54 -7.26
CA ALA A 19 28.16 1.18 -7.37
C ALA A 19 26.90 1.06 -6.51
N GLY A 20 25.74 1.00 -7.18
CA GLY A 20 24.44 0.90 -6.54
C GLY A 20 24.35 -0.40 -5.76
N THR A 21 24.56 -0.35 -4.45
CA THR A 21 24.23 -1.46 -3.57
C THR A 21 22.71 -1.65 -3.64
N ARG A 22 22.27 -2.69 -4.35
CA ARG A 22 20.85 -3.09 -4.34
C ARG A 22 20.49 -3.34 -2.87
N PRO A 23 19.42 -2.72 -2.33
CA PRO A 23 19.03 -2.96 -0.95
C PRO A 23 18.83 -4.47 -0.75
N PRO A 24 19.21 -5.02 0.42
CA PRO A 24 19.09 -6.44 0.69
C PRO A 24 17.63 -6.86 0.48
N VAL A 25 17.44 -7.93 -0.30
CA VAL A 25 16.12 -8.55 -0.42
C VAL A 25 15.78 -9.14 0.95
N SER A 26 14.71 -8.65 1.57
CA SER A 26 14.26 -9.20 2.85
C SER A 26 13.79 -10.66 2.66
N ASP A 27 14.22 -11.58 3.53
CA ASP A 27 13.72 -12.97 3.62
C ASP A 27 12.26 -13.08 4.11
N ASP A 28 11.52 -11.97 4.11
CA ASP A 28 10.13 -11.93 4.52
C ASP A 28 9.26 -12.82 3.63
N SER A 29 8.43 -13.65 4.29
CA SER A 29 7.37 -14.37 3.59
C SER A 29 6.40 -13.41 2.86
N ALA A 30 5.71 -13.90 1.84
CA ALA A 30 4.73 -13.10 1.11
C ALA A 30 3.65 -12.48 2.03
N GLY A 31 3.29 -13.17 3.12
CA GLY A 31 2.37 -12.66 4.13
C GLY A 31 2.95 -11.49 4.93
N VAL A 32 4.19 -11.63 5.41
CA VAL A 32 4.90 -10.58 6.16
C VAL A 32 5.04 -9.32 5.33
N ARG A 33 5.50 -9.43 4.07
CA ARG A 33 5.61 -8.28 3.15
C ARG A 33 4.28 -7.59 2.92
N ARG A 34 3.19 -8.37 2.76
CA ARG A 34 1.83 -7.83 2.62
C ARG A 34 1.42 -7.05 3.86
N THR A 35 1.60 -7.62 5.05
CA THR A 35 1.25 -6.95 6.30
C THR A 35 2.06 -5.66 6.49
N LYS A 36 3.38 -5.67 6.22
CA LYS A 36 4.22 -4.47 6.27
C LYS A 36 3.71 -3.38 5.33
N ARG A 37 3.38 -3.73 4.08
CA ARG A 37 2.81 -2.78 3.12
C ARG A 37 1.48 -2.21 3.59
N GLN A 38 0.57 -3.04 4.10
CA GLN A 38 -0.75 -2.60 4.59
C GLN A 38 -0.62 -1.63 5.78
N ILE A 39 0.32 -1.88 6.69
CA ILE A 39 0.62 -0.96 7.79
C ILE A 39 1.16 0.37 7.24
N ALA A 40 2.10 0.31 6.28
CA ALA A 40 2.66 1.51 5.66
C ALA A 40 1.61 2.33 4.91
N ASP A 41 0.66 1.68 4.23
CA ASP A 41 -0.44 2.38 3.56
C ASP A 41 -1.32 3.13 4.56
N VAL A 42 -1.72 2.50 5.67
CA VAL A 42 -2.53 3.18 6.69
C VAL A 42 -1.78 4.34 7.34
N ALA A 43 -0.50 4.13 7.68
CA ALA A 43 0.34 5.20 8.23
C ALA A 43 0.46 6.39 7.26
N ALA A 44 0.37 6.13 5.94
CA ALA A 44 0.36 7.16 4.90
C ALA A 44 -1.04 7.69 4.56
N GLY A 45 -2.07 7.38 5.36
CA GLY A 45 -3.45 7.82 5.11
C GLY A 45 -4.10 7.16 3.89
N ARG A 46 -3.60 5.99 3.48
CA ARG A 46 -4.12 5.20 2.36
C ARG A 46 -4.79 3.92 2.83
N HIS A 47 -5.86 3.55 2.14
CA HIS A 47 -6.63 2.35 2.41
C HIS A 47 -5.89 1.10 1.90
N PRO A 48 -5.67 0.06 2.74
CA PRO A 48 -4.80 -1.08 2.41
C PRO A 48 -5.19 -1.90 1.18
N LEU A 49 -6.46 -1.85 0.77
CA LEU A 49 -6.96 -2.56 -0.39
C LEU A 49 -6.81 -1.75 -1.68
N THR A 50 -7.11 -0.45 -1.62
CA THR A 50 -7.36 0.37 -2.82
C THR A 50 -6.26 1.39 -3.07
N GLY A 51 -5.40 1.67 -2.08
CA GLY A 51 -4.43 2.76 -2.12
C GLY A 51 -5.06 4.15 -2.08
N GLY A 52 -6.39 4.28 -2.08
CA GLY A 52 -7.09 5.56 -2.00
C GLY A 52 -7.10 6.13 -0.57
N GLY A 53 -7.52 7.39 -0.41
CA GLY A 53 -7.56 8.04 0.90
C GLY A 53 -8.48 7.35 1.92
N LEU A 54 -8.09 7.41 3.20
CA LEU A 54 -8.94 7.03 4.33
C LEU A 54 -10.12 8.00 4.49
N ASN A 55 -11.22 7.50 5.06
CA ASN A 55 -12.33 8.34 5.47
C ASN A 55 -11.89 9.29 6.61
N PRO A 56 -12.30 10.56 6.63
CA PRO A 56 -11.94 11.48 7.72
C PRO A 56 -12.37 11.03 9.11
N LYS A 57 -13.42 10.18 9.21
CA LYS A 57 -13.92 9.60 10.46
C LYS A 57 -13.33 8.21 10.75
N ALA A 58 -12.38 7.73 9.96
CA ALA A 58 -11.69 6.46 10.20
C ALA A 58 -10.58 6.62 11.24
N PRO A 59 -10.21 5.55 11.96
CA PRO A 59 -9.05 5.58 12.85
C PRO A 59 -7.75 5.78 12.05
N ALA A 60 -6.82 6.56 12.61
CA ALA A 60 -5.52 6.84 11.99
C ALA A 60 -4.53 5.67 12.09
N ASP A 61 -4.73 4.74 13.04
CA ASP A 61 -3.86 3.57 13.23
C ASP A 61 -4.56 2.27 12.80
N ALA A 62 -3.88 1.50 11.95
CA ALA A 62 -4.30 0.16 11.54
C ALA A 62 -4.04 -0.90 12.61
N ARG A 63 -3.06 -0.70 13.49
CA ARG A 63 -2.67 -1.70 14.50
C ARG A 63 -3.68 -1.73 15.64
N ASP A 64 -4.24 -0.58 15.98
CA ASP A 64 -5.32 -0.49 16.94
C ASP A 64 -6.62 -0.99 16.31
N LYS A 65 -6.97 -2.24 16.62
CA LYS A 65 -8.20 -2.89 16.17
C LYS A 65 -9.44 -2.38 16.91
N GLN A 66 -9.26 -1.68 18.03
CA GLN A 66 -10.31 -1.20 18.92
C GLN A 66 -10.51 0.32 18.88
N ALA A 67 -9.60 1.08 18.27
CA ALA A 67 -9.76 2.52 18.07
C ALA A 67 -11.15 2.87 17.52
N VAL A 68 -11.73 3.93 18.08
CA VAL A 68 -13.03 4.46 17.67
C VAL A 68 -12.94 5.03 16.25
N GLY A 69 -13.97 4.79 15.43
CA GLY A 69 -14.08 5.36 14.09
C GLY A 69 -14.72 4.41 13.08
N LEU A 70 -14.94 4.91 11.87
CA LEU A 70 -15.49 4.11 10.78
C LEU A 70 -14.48 3.08 10.30
N ARG A 71 -14.91 1.82 10.18
CA ARG A 71 -14.10 0.69 9.74
C ARG A 71 -14.79 -0.08 8.64
N CYS A 72 -14.02 -0.84 7.86
CA CYS A 72 -14.56 -1.73 6.84
C CYS A 72 -15.50 -2.79 7.42
N GLY A 73 -15.33 -3.17 8.69
CA GLY A 73 -16.17 -4.15 9.38
C GLY A 73 -17.63 -3.73 9.51
N SER A 74 -17.91 -2.42 9.55
CA SER A 74 -19.26 -1.87 9.62
C SER A 74 -19.79 -1.36 8.28
N CYS A 75 -19.11 -1.69 7.17
CA CYS A 75 -19.44 -1.19 5.84
C CYS A 75 -20.35 -2.16 5.07
N VAL A 76 -21.46 -1.67 4.49
CA VAL A 76 -22.37 -2.47 3.63
C VAL A 76 -21.66 -3.15 2.47
N HIS A 77 -20.58 -2.54 1.99
CA HIS A 77 -19.80 -3.04 0.86
C HIS A 77 -18.91 -4.22 1.23
N ARG A 78 -18.79 -4.56 2.51
CA ARG A 78 -18.04 -5.73 2.97
C ARG A 78 -18.94 -6.96 2.85
N ILE A 79 -18.79 -7.66 1.74
CA ILE A 79 -19.50 -8.89 1.45
C ILE A 79 -18.65 -10.11 1.80
N PHE A 80 -19.29 -11.26 1.96
CA PHE A 80 -18.62 -12.53 2.19
C PHE A 80 -18.86 -13.46 1.00
N GLN A 81 -17.78 -13.82 0.30
CA GLN A 81 -17.85 -14.80 -0.78
C GLN A 81 -17.46 -16.17 -0.27
N SER A 82 -18.24 -17.19 -0.60
CA SER A 82 -18.02 -18.58 -0.16
C SER A 82 -17.65 -19.47 -1.33
N GLY A 83 -16.74 -20.42 -1.11
CA GLY A 83 -16.30 -21.41 -2.10
C GLY A 83 -15.31 -22.39 -1.49
N HIS A 84 -15.24 -23.63 -2.00
CA HIS A 84 -14.35 -24.68 -1.49
C HIS A 84 -14.40 -24.86 0.05
N GLY A 85 -15.59 -24.72 0.65
CA GLY A 85 -15.78 -24.83 2.11
C GLY A 85 -15.18 -23.69 2.93
N LYS A 86 -14.79 -22.57 2.29
CA LYS A 86 -14.22 -21.39 2.95
C LYS A 86 -15.00 -20.14 2.57
N THR A 87 -14.89 -19.11 3.41
CA THR A 87 -15.52 -17.80 3.19
C THR A 87 -14.48 -16.70 3.30
N TRP A 88 -14.46 -15.80 2.32
CA TRP A 88 -13.51 -14.69 2.23
C TRP A 88 -14.26 -13.36 2.24
N PRO A 89 -13.84 -12.41 3.10
CA PRO A 89 -14.43 -11.08 3.11
C PRO A 89 -13.90 -10.27 1.92
N LYS A 90 -14.77 -9.76 1.07
CA LYS A 90 -14.44 -8.95 -0.11
C LYS A 90 -15.10 -7.58 -0.04
N CYS A 91 -14.68 -6.68 -0.92
CA CYS A 91 -15.30 -5.37 -1.08
C CYS A 91 -15.85 -5.20 -2.49
N ASP A 92 -17.14 -4.88 -2.60
CA ASP A 92 -17.81 -4.67 -3.88
C ASP A 92 -17.88 -3.19 -4.31
N ALA A 93 -17.50 -2.25 -3.43
CA ALA A 93 -17.62 -0.81 -3.67
C ALA A 93 -16.87 -0.31 -4.91
N TYR A 94 -15.88 -1.06 -5.41
CA TYR A 94 -15.03 -0.71 -6.53
C TYR A 94 -15.13 -1.73 -7.69
N GLY A 95 -16.17 -2.57 -7.70
CA GLY A 95 -16.45 -3.55 -8.75
C GLY A 95 -15.58 -4.82 -8.68
N ALA A 96 -15.66 -5.62 -9.75
CA ALA A 96 -15.15 -6.98 -9.80
C ALA A 96 -13.62 -7.13 -9.56
N ALA A 97 -12.84 -6.08 -9.81
CA ALA A 97 -11.39 -6.10 -9.62
C ALA A 97 -10.96 -6.40 -8.17
N TYR A 98 -11.84 -6.12 -7.19
CA TYR A 98 -11.59 -6.34 -5.76
C TYR A 98 -12.25 -7.61 -5.22
N LEU A 99 -12.87 -8.39 -6.10
CA LEU A 99 -13.53 -9.66 -5.81
C LEU A 99 -12.68 -10.88 -6.21
N THR A 100 -11.40 -10.69 -6.51
CA THR A 100 -10.50 -11.80 -6.91
C THR A 100 -10.26 -12.78 -5.76
N HIS A 101 -9.94 -14.04 -6.07
CA HIS A 101 -9.74 -15.11 -5.06
C HIS A 101 -8.42 -15.03 -4.28
N GLY A 102 -7.74 -13.88 -4.29
CA GLY A 102 -6.45 -13.69 -3.61
C GLY A 102 -6.58 -13.14 -2.19
N ALA A 103 -5.72 -13.60 -1.28
CA ALA A 103 -5.65 -13.07 0.09
C ALA A 103 -5.12 -11.62 0.19
N ALA A 104 -4.72 -11.02 -0.93
CA ALA A 104 -4.40 -9.59 -1.03
C ALA A 104 -5.66 -8.71 -1.13
N THR A 105 -6.77 -9.26 -1.62
CA THR A 105 -8.04 -8.55 -1.77
C THR A 105 -9.03 -8.82 -0.65
N ASP A 106 -8.64 -9.60 0.36
CA ASP A 106 -9.45 -9.85 1.53
C ASP A 106 -9.57 -8.59 2.41
N VAL A 107 -10.79 -8.11 2.60
CA VAL A 107 -11.09 -6.91 3.39
C VAL A 107 -11.25 -7.26 4.86
N ARG A 108 -10.29 -6.79 5.65
CA ARG A 108 -10.30 -7.03 7.10
C ARG A 108 -11.30 -6.11 7.80
N ALA A 109 -12.08 -6.66 8.72
CA ALA A 109 -13.10 -5.90 9.45
C ALA A 109 -12.51 -4.73 10.26
N TRP A 110 -11.28 -4.88 10.76
CA TRP A 110 -10.61 -3.85 11.54
C TRP A 110 -9.89 -2.79 10.68
N TRP A 111 -9.88 -2.88 9.35
CA TRP A 111 -9.27 -1.82 8.55
C TRP A 111 -10.04 -0.49 8.66
N PRO A 112 -9.34 0.65 8.64
CA PRO A 112 -9.97 1.96 8.59
C PRO A 112 -10.86 2.08 7.35
N ALA A 113 -11.98 2.77 7.47
CA ALA A 113 -12.90 2.99 6.35
C ALA A 113 -12.25 3.81 5.23
N CYS A 114 -12.64 3.53 3.99
CA CYS A 114 -12.31 4.37 2.83
C CYS A 114 -13.40 5.43 2.57
N GLY A 115 -13.15 6.34 1.62
CA GLY A 115 -14.12 7.37 1.21
C GLY A 115 -15.47 6.83 0.68
N ARG A 116 -15.56 5.55 0.28
CA ARG A 116 -16.82 4.91 -0.15
C ARG A 116 -17.56 4.17 0.98
N HIS A 117 -17.12 4.31 2.23
CA HIS A 117 -17.79 3.65 3.35
C HIS A 117 -19.26 4.09 3.45
N LYS A 118 -20.12 3.09 3.67
CA LYS A 118 -21.53 3.29 4.02
C LYS A 118 -21.87 2.35 5.18
N PRO A 119 -22.46 2.85 6.28
CA PRO A 119 -22.80 2.01 7.42
C PRO A 119 -23.88 1.00 7.05
N HIS A 120 -23.84 -0.19 7.65
CA HIS A 120 -25.00 -1.08 7.63
C HIS A 120 -26.20 -0.35 8.23
N THR A 121 -27.27 -0.20 7.44
CA THR A 121 -28.60 0.06 7.98
C THR A 121 -28.91 -1.12 8.89
N THR A 122 -28.91 -0.85 10.20
CA THR A 122 -29.39 -1.79 11.21
C THR A 122 -30.91 -1.73 11.23
#